data_AF-A0A0F0HVT8-F1
#
_entry.id   AF-A0A0F0HVT8-F1
#
_cell.length_a   1.000
_cell.length_b   1.000
_cell.length_c   1.000
_cell.angle_alpha   90.00
_cell.angle_beta   90.00
_cell.angle_gamma   90.00
#
_symmetry.space_group_name_H-M   'P 1'
#
loop_
_entity.id
_entity.type
_entity.pdbx_description
1 polymer ?
#
loop_
_entity_poly.entity_id
_entity_poly.type
_entity_poly.pdbx_seq_one_letter_code
_entity_poly.pdbx_strand_id
1 'polypeptide(L)'
;MSLPHAILTALLEKPSSGLELTRRFDKSIGFFWPATHQQIYRELGRLEEAGLIRELPQQQPARGGRKEYEVLPEGRAALIAWVGESQDPKPVRDALVLRLRAAAVVGTGETGGGSGSGSDGGPGSGSGGEPDDAPGADPGAGLDLGPGLDAAIGAGDGLGGVLGAELFRHRELHRRQLAEYRAIEERDFASMTDDRTRLQHLVLQAGIGLETFWLDWLDRALAQLADGEIEEELDADPGET
;
A
#
# COMPACT_ATOMS: atom_id res chain seq x y z
N MET A 1 -10.13 -14.49 5.98
CA MET A 1 -10.31 -13.18 6.67
C MET A 1 -9.34 -13.13 7.83
N SER A 2 -8.66 -12.02 8.09
CA SER A 2 -7.47 -11.99 8.98
C SER A 2 -7.54 -11.04 10.18
N LEU A 3 -8.56 -10.16 10.27
CA LEU A 3 -8.80 -9.32 11.46
C LEU A 3 -9.04 -10.12 12.76
N PRO A 4 -9.82 -11.24 12.75
CA PRO A 4 -9.99 -12.06 13.96
C PRO A 4 -8.66 -12.56 14.51
N HIS A 5 -7.79 -13.05 13.61
CA HIS A 5 -6.46 -13.54 13.95
C HIS A 5 -5.54 -12.42 14.45
N ALA A 6 -5.61 -11.22 13.87
CA ALA A 6 -4.89 -10.05 14.36
C ALA A 6 -5.29 -9.69 15.80
N ILE A 7 -6.59 -9.73 16.12
CA ILE A 7 -7.11 -9.46 17.47
C ILE A 7 -6.65 -10.54 18.45
N LEU A 8 -6.74 -11.83 18.08
CA LEU A 8 -6.28 -12.94 18.91
C LEU A 8 -4.78 -12.83 19.21
N THR A 9 -3.96 -12.53 18.20
CA THR A 9 -2.51 -12.29 18.39
C THR A 9 -2.27 -11.15 19.37
N ALA A 10 -2.95 -10.01 19.19
CA ALA A 10 -2.78 -8.83 20.04
C ALA A 10 -3.15 -9.09 21.51
N LEU A 11 -4.22 -9.85 21.75
CA LEU A 11 -4.69 -10.22 23.08
C LEU A 11 -3.81 -11.30 23.73
N LEU A 12 -3.23 -12.22 22.95
CA LEU A 12 -2.26 -13.20 23.44
C LEU A 12 -0.92 -12.55 23.84
N GLU A 13 -0.51 -11.50 23.15
CA GLU A 13 0.66 -10.70 23.56
C GLU A 13 0.41 -10.01 24.90
N LYS A 14 -0.78 -9.42 25.04
CA LYS A 14 -1.19 -8.74 26.26
C LYS A 14 -2.72 -8.65 26.34
N PRO A 15 -3.34 -9.27 27.37
CA PRO A 15 -4.75 -9.05 27.68
C PRO A 15 -5.03 -7.56 27.83
N SER A 16 -6.11 -7.08 27.22
CA SER A 16 -6.39 -5.65 27.20
C SER A 16 -7.87 -5.38 26.97
N SER A 17 -8.28 -4.17 27.34
CA SER A 17 -9.64 -3.69 27.03
C SER A 17 -9.80 -3.33 25.56
N GLY A 18 -11.05 -3.30 25.07
CA GLY A 18 -11.32 -2.89 23.69
C GLY A 18 -10.73 -1.52 23.32
N LEU A 19 -10.75 -0.57 24.26
CA LEU A 19 -10.15 0.77 24.08
C LEU A 19 -8.61 0.74 24.04
N GLU A 20 -7.99 -0.11 24.84
CA GLU A 20 -6.53 -0.28 24.80
C GLU A 20 -6.11 -1.02 23.54
N LEU A 21 -6.92 -1.98 23.09
CA LEU A 21 -6.71 -2.68 21.84
C LEU A 21 -6.77 -1.71 20.66
N THR A 22 -7.79 -0.84 20.56
CA THR A 22 -7.84 0.16 19.49
C THR A 22 -6.62 1.09 19.52
N ARG A 23 -6.19 1.54 20.71
CA ARG A 23 -4.98 2.36 20.85
C ARG A 23 -3.70 1.62 20.41
N ARG A 24 -3.61 0.31 20.63
CA ARG A 24 -2.48 -0.52 20.17
C ARG A 24 -2.54 -0.75 18.66
N PHE A 25 -3.73 -0.91 18.09
CA PHE A 25 -3.90 -0.91 16.64
C PHE A 25 -3.48 0.43 16.04
N ASP A 26 -3.89 1.56 16.61
CA ASP A 26 -3.46 2.88 16.10
C ASP A 26 -1.95 3.13 16.21
N LYS A 27 -1.26 2.48 17.18
CA LYS A 27 0.16 2.76 17.49
C LYS A 27 1.17 1.73 16.98
N SER A 28 0.77 0.50 16.69
CA SER A 28 1.73 -0.54 16.28
C SER A 28 1.12 -1.60 15.36
N ILE A 29 -0.08 -2.12 15.66
CA ILE A 29 -0.63 -3.26 14.92
C ILE A 29 -1.33 -2.83 13.62
N GLY A 30 -1.88 -1.61 13.59
CA GLY A 30 -2.59 -1.04 12.45
C GLY A 30 -1.69 -0.74 11.24
N PHE A 31 -0.37 -0.64 11.46
CA PHE A 31 0.61 -0.51 10.39
C PHE A 31 0.65 -1.73 9.47
N PHE A 32 0.33 -2.92 9.99
CA PHE A 32 0.33 -4.18 9.23
C PHE A 32 -1.08 -4.70 8.93
N TRP A 33 -2.04 -4.31 9.75
CA TRP A 33 -3.42 -4.70 9.59
C TRP A 33 -4.36 -3.52 9.89
N PRO A 34 -4.66 -2.67 8.90
CA PRO A 34 -5.54 -1.53 9.12
C PRO A 34 -6.94 -2.03 9.51
N ALA A 35 -7.45 -1.52 10.63
CA ALA A 35 -8.78 -1.82 11.11
C ALA A 35 -9.37 -0.60 11.82
N THR A 36 -10.59 -0.24 11.49
CA THR A 36 -11.29 0.84 12.19
C THR A 36 -11.68 0.40 13.60
N HIS A 37 -11.84 1.36 14.52
CA HIS A 37 -12.27 1.05 15.89
C HIS A 37 -13.59 0.27 15.88
N GLN A 38 -14.54 0.65 15.01
CA GLN A 38 -15.80 -0.06 14.85
C GLN A 38 -15.62 -1.50 14.38
N GLN A 39 -14.69 -1.77 13.45
CA GLN A 39 -14.38 -3.14 13.03
C GLN A 39 -13.80 -3.96 14.18
N ILE A 40 -12.91 -3.37 14.99
CA ILE A 40 -12.31 -4.03 16.15
C ILE A 40 -13.38 -4.40 17.18
N TYR A 41 -14.25 -3.47 17.57
CA TYR A 41 -15.32 -3.75 18.53
C TYR A 41 -16.33 -4.78 18.03
N ARG A 42 -16.71 -4.71 16.76
CA ARG A 42 -17.60 -5.70 16.16
C ARG A 42 -16.98 -7.09 16.17
N GLU A 43 -15.69 -7.18 15.89
CA GLU A 43 -15.00 -8.46 15.83
C GLU A 43 -14.72 -9.03 17.24
N LEU A 44 -14.47 -8.18 18.23
CA LEU A 44 -14.42 -8.61 19.64
C LEU A 44 -15.72 -9.29 20.06
N GLY A 45 -16.88 -8.71 19.74
CA GLY A 45 -18.17 -9.33 20.05
C GLY A 45 -18.34 -10.71 19.40
N ARG A 46 -17.94 -10.84 18.12
CA ARG A 46 -17.99 -12.15 17.42
C ARG A 46 -17.05 -13.19 18.02
N LEU A 47 -15.84 -12.79 18.41
CA LEU A 47 -14.88 -13.68 19.05
C LEU A 47 -15.38 -14.15 20.42
N GLU A 48 -16.06 -13.28 21.16
CA GLU A 48 -16.68 -13.60 22.45
C GLU A 48 -17.87 -14.55 22.26
N GLU A 49 -18.78 -14.25 21.33
CA GLU A 49 -19.90 -15.13 20.96
C GLU A 49 -19.43 -16.52 20.49
N ALA A 50 -18.29 -16.58 19.80
CA ALA A 50 -17.67 -17.81 19.33
C ALA A 50 -16.90 -18.58 20.43
N GLY A 51 -16.81 -18.05 21.65
CA GLY A 51 -16.07 -18.68 22.75
C GLY A 51 -14.55 -18.72 22.53
N LEU A 52 -14.01 -17.81 21.72
CA LEU A 52 -12.57 -17.71 21.45
C LEU A 52 -11.86 -16.76 22.41
N ILE A 53 -12.61 -15.82 23.00
CA ILE A 53 -12.15 -14.90 24.04
C ILE A 53 -13.19 -14.84 25.16
N ARG A 54 -12.80 -14.31 26.32
CA ARG A 54 -13.75 -13.96 27.39
C ARG A 54 -13.42 -12.62 28.04
N GLU A 55 -14.45 -11.97 28.57
CA GLU A 55 -14.30 -10.83 29.47
C GLU A 55 -13.75 -11.27 30.84
N LEU A 56 -12.72 -10.58 31.32
CA LEU A 56 -12.13 -10.76 32.64
C LEU A 56 -12.98 -10.08 33.72
N PRO A 57 -13.23 -10.73 34.87
CA PRO A 57 -13.94 -10.10 35.99
C PRO A 57 -13.14 -8.92 36.55
N GLN A 58 -13.77 -7.76 36.70
CA GLN A 58 -13.14 -6.60 37.35
C GLN A 58 -12.99 -6.82 38.86
N GLN A 59 -11.77 -6.69 39.38
CA GLN A 59 -11.50 -6.82 40.81
C GLN A 59 -11.98 -5.62 41.64
N GLN A 60 -12.24 -4.46 41.02
CA GLN A 60 -12.83 -3.28 41.68
C GLN A 60 -13.83 -2.57 40.75
N PRO A 61 -15.09 -2.34 41.19
CA PRO A 61 -16.06 -1.58 40.42
C PRO A 61 -15.70 -0.09 40.47
N ALA A 62 -14.70 0.33 39.70
CA ALA A 62 -14.47 1.72 39.41
C ALA A 62 -15.55 2.21 38.45
N ARG A 63 -16.11 3.40 38.72
CA ARG A 63 -17.13 4.06 37.89
C ARG A 63 -16.62 4.18 36.44
N GLY A 64 -17.12 3.35 35.53
CA GLY A 64 -16.67 3.27 34.13
C GLY A 64 -15.77 2.08 33.78
N GLY A 65 -15.89 0.97 34.51
CA GLY A 65 -15.10 -0.24 34.34
C GLY A 65 -14.83 -0.65 32.89
N ARG A 66 -13.54 -0.76 32.54
CA ARG A 66 -13.10 -1.26 31.23
C ARG A 66 -13.20 -2.78 31.21
N LYS A 67 -13.94 -3.31 30.23
CA LYS A 67 -13.99 -4.75 29.93
C LYS A 67 -12.65 -5.17 29.38
N GLU A 68 -11.86 -5.93 30.14
CA GLU A 68 -10.63 -6.54 29.65
C GLU A 68 -10.94 -7.90 29.04
N TYR A 69 -10.28 -8.23 27.94
CA TYR A 69 -10.47 -9.51 27.26
C TYR A 69 -9.20 -10.35 27.35
N GLU A 70 -9.38 -11.65 27.51
CA GLU A 70 -8.32 -12.65 27.35
C GLU A 70 -8.72 -13.73 26.34
N VAL A 71 -7.71 -14.34 25.71
CA VAL A 71 -7.90 -15.41 24.73
C VAL A 71 -8.06 -16.75 25.43
N LEU A 72 -9.07 -17.51 25.02
CA LEU A 72 -9.34 -18.87 25.51
C LEU A 72 -8.47 -19.91 24.79
N PRO A 73 -8.32 -21.14 25.34
CA PRO A 73 -7.60 -22.22 24.67
C PRO A 73 -8.07 -22.48 23.23
N GLU A 74 -9.38 -22.37 22.99
CA GLU A 74 -10.03 -22.51 21.69
C GLU A 74 -9.58 -21.40 20.73
N GLY A 75 -9.51 -20.15 21.19
CA GLY A 75 -8.98 -19.03 20.43
C GLY A 75 -7.51 -19.21 20.05
N ARG A 76 -6.70 -19.73 20.99
CA ARG A 76 -5.30 -20.06 20.71
C ARG A 76 -5.18 -21.19 19.67
N ALA A 77 -5.99 -22.22 19.77
CA ALA A 77 -6.00 -23.34 18.82
C ALA A 77 -6.42 -22.87 17.42
N ALA A 78 -7.44 -22.01 17.32
CA ALA A 78 -7.87 -21.41 16.05
C ALA A 78 -6.73 -20.60 15.40
N LEU A 79 -6.00 -19.81 16.19
CA LEU A 79 -4.87 -19.05 15.67
C LEU A 79 -3.73 -19.96 15.19
N ILE A 80 -3.42 -21.04 15.91
CA ILE A 80 -2.40 -22.02 15.49
C ILE A 80 -2.80 -22.69 14.17
N ALA A 81 -4.06 -23.10 14.05
CA ALA A 81 -4.57 -23.72 12.83
C ALA A 81 -4.44 -22.77 11.64
N TRP A 82 -4.79 -21.49 11.83
CA TRP A 82 -4.67 -20.47 10.78
C TRP A 82 -3.22 -20.20 10.37
N VAL A 83 -2.27 -20.15 11.32
CA VAL A 83 -0.84 -19.97 11.01
C VAL A 83 -0.28 -21.14 10.17
N GLY A 84 -0.82 -22.35 10.33
CA GLY A 84 -0.44 -23.52 9.55
C GLY A 84 -1.17 -23.68 8.21
N GLU A 85 -2.08 -22.77 7.87
CA GLU A 85 -2.90 -22.88 6.66
C GLU A 85 -2.09 -22.51 5.41
N SER A 86 -2.06 -23.39 4.40
CA SER A 86 -1.47 -23.07 3.10
C SER A 86 -2.37 -22.10 2.33
N GLN A 87 -1.78 -21.08 1.71
CA GLN A 87 -2.49 -20.08 0.91
C GLN A 87 -1.72 -19.81 -0.37
N ASP A 88 -2.44 -19.70 -1.50
CA ASP A 88 -1.85 -19.24 -2.75
C ASP A 88 -1.59 -17.72 -2.69
N PRO A 89 -0.54 -17.24 -3.37
CA PRO A 89 -0.32 -15.80 -3.53
C PRO A 89 -1.54 -15.13 -4.16
N LYS A 90 -2.02 -14.06 -3.53
CA LYS A 90 -3.11 -13.26 -4.09
C LYS A 90 -2.55 -12.34 -5.18
N PRO A 91 -3.14 -12.30 -6.38
CA PRO A 91 -2.75 -11.33 -7.39
C PRO A 91 -2.93 -9.91 -6.87
N VAL A 92 -1.89 -9.09 -7.00
CA VAL A 92 -1.98 -7.66 -6.72
C VAL A 92 -2.79 -7.02 -7.84
N ARG A 93 -3.89 -6.35 -7.49
CA ARG A 93 -4.76 -5.64 -8.44
C ARG A 93 -4.83 -4.19 -8.00
N ASP A 94 -4.14 -3.34 -8.73
CA ASP A 94 -4.09 -1.91 -8.45
C ASP A 94 -4.78 -1.10 -9.55
N ALA A 95 -5.68 -0.21 -9.16
CA ALA A 95 -6.44 0.61 -10.08
C ALA A 95 -5.57 1.68 -10.77
N LEU A 96 -4.53 2.18 -10.11
CA LEU A 96 -3.63 3.20 -10.65
C LEU A 96 -2.81 2.64 -11.82
N VAL A 97 -2.31 1.41 -11.68
CA VAL A 97 -1.61 0.70 -12.76
C VAL A 97 -2.54 0.49 -13.96
N LEU A 98 -3.79 0.10 -13.72
CA LEU A 98 -4.77 -0.05 -14.80
C LEU A 98 -5.14 1.30 -15.45
N ARG A 99 -5.23 2.37 -14.68
CA ARG A 99 -5.47 3.73 -15.19
C ARG A 99 -4.33 4.20 -16.10
N LEU A 100 -3.07 3.92 -15.73
CA LEU A 100 -1.92 4.18 -16.61
C LEU A 100 -2.01 3.39 -17.92
N ARG A 101 -2.39 2.11 -17.85
CA ARG A 101 -2.61 1.29 -19.05
C ARG A 101 -3.73 1.85 -19.94
N ALA A 102 -4.80 2.38 -19.33
CA ALA A 102 -5.90 2.99 -20.05
C ALA A 102 -5.48 4.31 -20.72
N ALA A 103 -4.70 5.15 -20.04
CA ALA A 103 -4.14 6.38 -20.60
C ALA A 103 -3.32 6.10 -21.87
N ALA A 104 -2.50 5.03 -21.86
CA ALA A 104 -1.75 4.60 -23.04
C ALA A 104 -2.62 4.15 -24.24
N VAL A 105 -3.93 3.90 -24.06
CA VAL A 105 -4.86 3.59 -25.15
C VAL A 105 -5.60 4.82 -25.63
N VAL A 106 -6.04 5.68 -24.70
CA VAL A 106 -6.90 6.83 -25.01
C VAL A 106 -6.12 8.09 -25.38
N GLY A 107 -4.79 8.10 -25.15
CA GLY A 107 -3.94 9.27 -25.29
C GLY A 107 -3.91 10.14 -24.03
N THR A 108 -2.83 10.89 -23.84
CA THR A 108 -2.62 11.79 -22.68
C THR A 108 -2.94 13.26 -22.98
N GLY A 109 -3.11 13.64 -24.25
CA GLY A 109 -3.33 15.02 -24.68
C GLY A 109 -4.65 15.66 -24.25
N GLU A 110 -4.79 16.95 -24.56
CA GLU A 110 -5.96 17.76 -24.23
C GLU A 110 -7.25 17.15 -24.78
N THR A 111 -8.30 17.14 -23.95
CA THR A 111 -9.65 16.78 -24.39
C THR A 111 -10.24 17.87 -25.28
N GLY A 112 -9.66 18.08 -26.45
CA GLY A 112 -10.09 19.03 -27.48
C GLY A 112 -10.60 18.29 -28.71
N GLY A 113 -11.93 18.11 -28.81
CA GLY A 113 -12.66 17.94 -30.07
C GLY A 113 -12.19 16.86 -31.03
N GLY A 114 -12.77 15.66 -30.92
CA GLY A 114 -12.69 14.67 -31.98
C GLY A 114 -13.17 15.23 -33.34
N SER A 115 -12.26 15.33 -34.29
CA SER A 115 -12.53 14.93 -35.67
C SER A 115 -11.79 13.63 -35.91
N GLY A 116 -12.48 12.52 -35.66
CA GLY A 116 -12.02 11.22 -36.08
C GLY A 116 -11.91 11.17 -37.59
N SER A 117 -10.68 11.12 -38.11
CA SER A 117 -10.42 10.52 -39.40
C SER A 117 -9.82 9.15 -39.13
N GLY A 118 -10.69 8.14 -39.15
CA GLY A 118 -10.25 6.76 -39.19
C GLY A 118 -9.51 6.51 -40.49
N SER A 119 -8.23 6.15 -40.41
CA SER A 119 -7.58 5.41 -41.48
C SER A 119 -7.22 4.02 -40.98
N ASP A 120 -8.08 3.11 -41.40
CA ASP A 120 -7.88 1.70 -41.66
C ASP A 120 -6.42 1.32 -42.00
N GLY A 121 -5.89 0.33 -41.28
CA GLY A 121 -4.56 -0.23 -41.49
C GLY A 121 -4.49 -1.64 -40.89
N GLY A 122 -4.82 -2.63 -41.71
CA GLY A 122 -4.94 -4.05 -41.33
C GLY A 122 -3.65 -4.71 -40.81
N PRO A 123 -3.74 -5.95 -40.30
CA PRO A 123 -2.68 -6.59 -39.56
C PRO A 123 -1.58 -7.13 -40.48
N GLY A 124 -0.39 -6.54 -40.41
CA GLY A 124 0.84 -7.13 -40.94
C GLY A 124 1.39 -8.18 -39.98
N SER A 125 1.37 -9.44 -40.42
CA SER A 125 2.13 -10.53 -39.78
C SER A 125 3.62 -10.26 -39.91
N GLY A 126 4.33 -10.16 -38.79
CA GLY A 126 5.77 -9.95 -38.72
C GLY A 126 6.39 -10.84 -37.65
N SER A 127 7.19 -11.79 -38.11
CA SER A 127 7.89 -12.84 -37.38
C SER A 127 8.87 -12.31 -36.32
N GLY A 128 8.88 -13.00 -35.17
CA GLY A 128 10.02 -13.34 -34.32
C GLY A 128 11.27 -12.47 -34.33
N GLY A 129 11.47 -11.76 -33.22
CA GLY A 129 12.77 -11.31 -32.73
C GLY A 129 12.71 -11.19 -31.21
N GLU A 130 13.34 -12.11 -30.49
CA GLU A 130 13.70 -11.92 -29.07
C GLU A 130 14.62 -10.71 -28.95
N PRO A 131 14.37 -9.78 -28.00
CA PRO A 131 15.43 -8.97 -27.44
C PRO A 131 15.97 -9.63 -26.18
N ASP A 132 17.23 -10.02 -26.36
CA ASP A 132 18.28 -10.39 -25.42
C ASP A 132 18.39 -9.46 -24.20
N ASP A 133 19.04 -9.99 -23.15
CA ASP A 133 19.21 -9.45 -21.81
C ASP A 133 19.48 -7.94 -21.71
N ALA A 134 18.62 -7.21 -20.96
CA ALA A 134 18.94 -5.89 -20.41
C ALA A 134 19.48 -6.04 -18.98
N PRO A 135 20.61 -5.40 -18.63
CA PRO A 135 21.30 -5.62 -17.36
C PRO A 135 20.53 -5.02 -16.18
N GLY A 136 20.61 -5.71 -15.04
CA GLY A 136 19.98 -5.30 -13.79
C GLY A 136 20.35 -3.87 -13.39
N ALA A 137 19.36 -2.98 -13.44
CA ALA A 137 19.44 -1.67 -12.81
C ALA A 137 19.35 -1.86 -11.29
N ASP A 138 20.35 -1.33 -10.59
CA ASP A 138 20.44 -1.28 -9.13
C ASP A 138 19.16 -0.63 -8.52
N PRO A 139 18.36 -1.35 -7.71
CA PRO A 139 17.09 -0.84 -7.19
C PRO A 139 17.23 0.08 -5.97
N GLY A 140 18.41 0.62 -5.68
CA GLY A 140 18.68 1.35 -4.44
C GLY A 140 18.72 2.89 -4.51
N ALA A 141 18.80 3.48 -5.69
CA ALA A 141 18.96 4.93 -5.83
C ALA A 141 17.62 5.59 -6.13
N GLY A 142 16.92 6.04 -5.09
CA GLY A 142 15.76 6.91 -5.25
C GLY A 142 16.14 8.10 -6.13
N LEU A 143 15.46 8.26 -7.27
CA LEU A 143 15.69 9.38 -8.16
C LEU A 143 15.20 10.63 -7.43
N ASP A 144 16.13 11.55 -7.15
CA ASP A 144 15.76 12.87 -6.61
C ASP A 144 15.10 13.67 -7.73
N LEU A 145 13.79 13.47 -7.86
CA LEU A 145 12.91 14.26 -8.73
C LEU A 145 12.82 15.65 -8.11
N GLY A 146 13.79 16.51 -8.44
CA GLY A 146 13.89 17.86 -7.91
C GLY A 146 12.66 18.73 -8.17
N PRO A 147 12.59 19.94 -7.61
CA PRO A 147 11.39 20.80 -7.57
C PRO A 147 10.84 21.25 -8.93
N GLY A 148 11.52 20.93 -10.05
CA GLY A 148 11.06 21.25 -11.41
C GLY A 148 9.97 20.30 -11.93
N LEU A 149 9.96 19.04 -11.50
CA LEU A 149 8.99 18.04 -11.98
C LEU A 149 7.58 18.32 -11.42
N ASP A 150 7.51 18.81 -10.18
CA ASP A 150 6.26 19.19 -9.50
C ASP A 150 5.52 20.32 -10.25
N ALA A 151 6.27 21.23 -10.87
CA ALA A 151 5.72 22.33 -11.65
C ALA A 151 5.21 21.87 -13.03
N ALA A 152 5.90 20.92 -13.67
CA ALA A 152 5.50 20.37 -14.97
C ALA A 152 4.19 19.55 -14.87
N ILE A 153 4.12 18.63 -13.90
CA ILE A 153 2.94 17.75 -13.71
C ILE A 153 1.69 18.54 -13.30
N GLY A 154 1.85 19.64 -12.56
CA GLY A 154 0.75 20.49 -12.13
C GLY A 154 0.24 21.49 -13.17
N ALA A 155 0.97 21.66 -14.28
CA ALA A 155 0.68 22.66 -15.32
C ALA A 155 0.12 22.06 -16.61
N GLY A 156 0.14 20.73 -16.79
CA GLY A 156 -0.39 20.07 -17.98
C GLY A 156 -1.92 20.10 -18.04
N ASP A 157 -2.47 20.72 -19.08
CA ASP A 157 -3.88 20.61 -19.44
C ASP A 157 -4.15 19.22 -20.08
N GLY A 158 -5.27 18.57 -19.73
CA GLY A 158 -5.66 17.27 -20.30
C GLY A 158 -5.52 16.05 -19.36
N LEU A 159 -5.60 14.84 -19.93
CA LEU A 159 -5.65 13.59 -19.16
C LEU A 159 -4.29 13.22 -18.54
N GLY A 160 -3.18 13.59 -19.20
CA GLY A 160 -1.80 13.43 -18.73
C GLY A 160 -1.57 14.12 -17.40
N GLY A 161 -1.85 15.42 -17.31
CA GLY A 161 -1.73 16.19 -16.06
C GLY A 161 -2.61 15.66 -14.93
N VAL A 162 -3.86 15.25 -15.21
CA VAL A 162 -4.74 14.65 -14.19
C VAL A 162 -4.17 13.33 -13.65
N LEU A 163 -3.61 12.49 -14.52
CA LEU A 163 -2.99 11.24 -14.11
C LEU A 163 -1.68 11.48 -13.36
N GLY A 164 -0.85 12.41 -13.83
CA GLY A 164 0.39 12.82 -13.18
C GLY A 164 0.16 13.34 -11.77
N ALA A 165 -0.84 14.23 -11.58
CA ALA A 165 -1.19 14.75 -10.26
C ALA A 165 -1.64 13.63 -9.29
N GLU A 166 -2.37 12.64 -9.78
CA GLU A 166 -2.79 11.49 -8.99
C GLU A 166 -1.60 10.56 -8.63
N LEU A 167 -0.69 10.31 -9.57
CA LEU A 167 0.54 9.53 -9.33
C LEU A 167 1.42 10.23 -8.28
N PHE A 168 1.59 11.55 -8.39
CA PHE A 168 2.31 12.35 -7.40
C PHE A 168 1.67 12.29 -6.02
N ARG A 169 0.33 12.42 -5.94
CA ARG A 169 -0.39 12.27 -4.69
C ARG A 169 -0.15 10.90 -4.04
N HIS A 170 -0.19 9.82 -4.81
CA HIS A 170 0.12 8.48 -4.30
C HIS A 170 1.56 8.38 -3.82
N ARG A 171 2.51 8.92 -4.58
CA ARG A 171 3.93 8.94 -4.23
C ARG A 171 4.15 9.59 -2.86
N GLU A 172 3.53 10.75 -2.63
CA GLU A 172 3.65 11.45 -1.35
C GLU A 172 3.05 10.65 -0.18
N LEU A 173 1.97 9.91 -0.40
CA LEU A 173 1.38 9.03 0.61
C LEU A 173 2.32 7.86 0.95
N HIS A 174 2.87 7.17 -0.05
CA HIS A 174 3.84 6.09 0.14
C HIS A 174 5.12 6.59 0.82
N ARG A 175 5.59 7.80 0.46
CA ARG A 175 6.77 8.41 1.08
C ARG A 175 6.58 8.67 2.57
N ARG A 176 5.41 9.18 2.97
CA ARG A 176 5.06 9.37 4.38
C ARG A 176 4.99 8.03 5.11
N GLN A 177 4.36 7.02 4.51
CA GLN A 177 4.23 5.70 5.12
C GLN A 177 5.60 5.02 5.31
N LEU A 178 6.49 5.10 4.31
CA LEU A 178 7.85 4.59 4.41
C LEU A 178 8.65 5.29 5.52
N ALA A 179 8.51 6.61 5.65
CA ALA A 179 9.17 7.37 6.71
C ALA A 179 8.70 6.92 8.11
N GLU A 180 7.40 6.66 8.26
CA GLU A 180 6.85 6.10 9.51
C GLU A 180 7.42 4.71 9.81
N TYR A 181 7.47 3.81 8.83
CA TYR A 181 8.01 2.46 9.01
C TYR A 181 9.49 2.47 9.39
N ARG A 182 10.30 3.31 8.74
CA ARG A 182 11.73 3.47 9.08
C ARG A 182 11.92 4.02 10.48
N ALA A 183 11.10 4.99 10.90
CA ALA A 183 11.15 5.51 12.27
C ALA A 183 10.79 4.46 13.32
N ILE A 184 9.84 3.55 13.02
CA ILE A 184 9.50 2.42 13.88
C ILE A 184 10.65 1.43 13.94
N GLU A 185 11.26 1.12 12.79
CA GLU A 185 12.40 0.21 12.72
C GLU A 185 13.54 0.67 13.62
N GLU A 186 13.92 1.94 13.50
CA GLU A 186 14.98 2.54 14.33
C GLU A 186 14.62 2.56 15.81
N ARG A 187 13.38 2.90 16.16
CA ARG A 187 12.93 3.02 17.56
C ARG A 187 12.80 1.67 18.27
N ASP A 188 12.18 0.69 17.61
CA ASP A 188 11.69 -0.53 18.28
C ASP A 188 12.60 -1.74 18.03
N PHE A 189 13.45 -1.71 16.99
CA PHE A 189 14.24 -2.87 16.56
C PHE A 189 15.76 -2.64 16.58
N ALA A 190 16.25 -1.54 17.16
CA ALA A 190 17.69 -1.24 17.26
C ALA A 190 18.51 -2.28 18.08
N SER A 191 17.88 -3.08 18.94
CA SER A 191 18.55 -4.12 19.73
C SER A 191 17.76 -5.43 19.78
N MET A 192 17.75 -6.17 18.68
CA MET A 192 17.05 -7.45 18.58
C MET A 192 17.78 -8.55 19.38
N THR A 193 17.10 -9.17 20.35
CA THR A 193 17.69 -10.22 21.19
C THR A 193 16.89 -11.53 21.25
N ASP A 194 15.64 -11.55 20.79
CA ASP A 194 14.77 -12.74 20.83
C ASP A 194 14.08 -13.05 19.48
N ASP A 195 13.63 -14.30 19.32
CA ASP A 195 13.03 -14.80 18.08
C ASP A 195 11.66 -14.20 17.75
N ARG A 196 10.87 -13.78 18.75
CA ARG A 196 9.58 -13.11 18.50
C ARG A 196 9.81 -11.74 17.89
N THR A 197 10.77 -10.99 18.43
CA THR A 197 11.17 -9.68 17.89
C THR A 197 11.70 -9.81 16.46
N ARG A 198 12.46 -10.88 16.14
CA ARG A 198 12.91 -11.16 14.76
C ARG A 198 11.75 -11.37 13.79
N LEU A 199 10.73 -12.15 14.17
CA LEU A 199 9.55 -12.37 13.32
C LEU A 199 8.75 -11.08 13.13
N GLN A 200 8.61 -10.26 14.16
CA GLN A 200 7.95 -8.95 14.05
C GLN A 200 8.73 -8.00 13.14
N HIS A 201 10.07 -8.01 13.20
CA HIS A 201 10.91 -7.22 12.30
C HIS A 201 10.74 -7.66 10.85
N LEU A 202 10.65 -8.97 10.56
CA LEU A 202 10.38 -9.46 9.20
C LEU A 202 9.06 -8.93 8.63
N VAL A 203 8.03 -8.78 9.45
CA VAL A 203 6.76 -8.17 9.04
C VAL A 203 6.94 -6.69 8.71
N LEU A 204 7.72 -5.96 9.51
CA LEU A 204 8.09 -4.56 9.23
C LEU A 204 8.90 -4.43 7.93
N GLN A 205 9.86 -5.32 7.70
CA GLN A 205 10.65 -5.36 6.47
C GLN A 205 9.79 -5.58 5.23
N ALA A 206 8.77 -6.43 5.31
CA ALA A 206 7.84 -6.63 4.20
C ALA A 206 7.07 -5.33 3.87
N GLY A 207 6.64 -4.58 4.90
CA GLY A 207 6.02 -3.27 4.72
C GLY A 207 6.96 -2.27 4.07
N ILE A 208 8.19 -2.13 4.58
CA ILE A 208 9.23 -1.25 4.02
C ILE A 208 9.51 -1.60 2.56
N GLY A 209 9.69 -2.89 2.25
CA GLY A 209 9.95 -3.35 0.88
C GLY A 209 8.82 -3.02 -0.09
N LEU A 210 7.56 -3.13 0.35
CA LEU A 210 6.40 -2.77 -0.46
C LEU A 210 6.32 -1.26 -0.73
N GLU A 211 6.54 -0.43 0.29
CA GLU A 211 6.54 1.03 0.14
C GLU A 211 7.70 1.50 -0.76
N THR A 212 8.88 0.90 -0.62
CA THR A 212 10.02 1.16 -1.51
C THR A 212 9.71 0.79 -2.96
N PHE A 213 9.15 -0.39 -3.20
CA PHE A 213 8.73 -0.80 -4.54
C PHE A 213 7.75 0.21 -5.19
N TRP A 214 6.74 0.67 -4.44
CA TRP A 214 5.77 1.63 -4.96
C TRP A 214 6.39 2.98 -5.28
N LEU A 215 7.29 3.48 -4.43
CA LEU A 215 8.01 4.72 -4.70
C LEU A 215 8.85 4.62 -5.97
N ASP A 216 9.62 3.56 -6.13
CA ASP A 216 10.46 3.35 -7.32
C ASP A 216 9.61 3.27 -8.60
N TRP A 217 8.46 2.58 -8.54
CA TRP A 217 7.55 2.50 -9.68
C TRP A 217 6.90 3.84 -9.99
N LEU A 218 6.43 4.57 -8.98
CA LEU A 218 5.80 5.89 -9.13
C LEU A 218 6.80 6.91 -9.68
N ASP A 219 8.05 6.90 -9.21
CA ASP A 219 9.12 7.76 -9.71
C ASP A 219 9.36 7.55 -11.20
N ARG A 220 9.44 6.27 -11.63
CA ARG A 220 9.60 5.92 -13.04
C ARG A 220 8.37 6.32 -13.87
N ALA A 221 7.17 6.08 -13.36
CA ALA A 221 5.94 6.43 -14.07
C ALA A 221 5.79 7.94 -14.27
N LEU A 222 6.14 8.73 -13.26
CA LEU A 222 6.13 10.19 -13.33
C LEU A 222 7.17 10.73 -14.30
N ALA A 223 8.40 10.20 -14.28
CA ALA A 223 9.45 10.58 -15.22
C ALA A 223 9.01 10.34 -16.69
N GLN A 224 8.43 9.18 -16.97
CA GLN A 224 7.98 8.84 -18.32
C GLN A 224 6.82 9.70 -18.82
N LEU A 225 5.94 10.16 -17.93
CA LEU A 225 4.87 11.09 -18.30
C LEU A 225 5.42 12.49 -18.62
N ALA A 226 6.38 12.97 -17.83
CA ALA A 226 7.01 14.26 -18.06
C ALA A 226 7.84 14.30 -19.35
N ASP A 227 8.57 13.21 -19.65
CA ASP A 227 9.33 13.11 -20.89
C ASP A 227 8.40 13.12 -22.13
N GLY A 228 7.22 12.50 -22.05
CA GLY A 228 6.23 12.51 -23.12
C GLY A 228 5.56 13.88 -23.33
N GLU A 229 5.32 14.64 -22.26
CA GLU A 229 4.77 16.00 -22.35
C GLU A 229 5.77 16.98 -23.01
N ILE A 230 7.08 16.81 -22.75
CA ILE A 230 8.13 17.62 -23.37
C ILE A 230 8.25 17.33 -24.87
N GLU A 231 8.13 16.07 -25.30
CA GLU A 231 8.15 15.70 -26.72
C GLU A 231 6.92 16.25 -27.47
N GLU A 232 5.71 16.20 -26.88
CA GLU A 232 4.50 16.78 -27.49
C GLU A 232 4.59 18.31 -27.65
N GLU A 233 5.18 19.03 -26.68
CA GLU A 233 5.36 20.49 -26.75
C GLU A 233 6.42 20.91 -27.79
N LEU A 234 7.45 20.08 -28.01
CA LEU A 234 8.48 20.32 -29.03
C LEU A 234 8.01 20.02 -30.46
N ASP A 235 7.09 19.07 -30.64
CA ASP A 235 6.46 18.76 -31.93
C ASP A 235 5.33 19.74 -32.30
N ALA A 236 4.89 20.61 -31.37
CA ALA A 236 3.99 21.72 -31.65
C ALA A 236 4.72 22.85 -32.41
N ASP A 237 4.76 22.74 -33.74
CA ASP A 237 5.38 23.69 -34.69
C ASP A 237 5.06 25.18 -34.37
N PRO A 238 6.06 26.06 -34.11
CA PRO A 238 5.84 27.49 -33.86
C PRO A 238 5.60 28.29 -35.15
N GLY A 239 4.90 27.70 -36.12
CA GLY A 239 4.99 28.05 -37.53
C GLY A 239 3.67 28.40 -38.23
N GLU A 240 2.70 29.06 -37.59
CA GLU A 240 1.67 29.81 -38.35
C GLU A 240 0.93 30.85 -37.47
N THR A 241 1.37 32.11 -37.53
CA THR A 241 0.53 33.31 -37.77
C THR A 241 1.38 34.56 -37.98
#